data_AF-A0A919NWY9-F1
#
_entry.id   AF-A0A919NWY9-F1
#
_cell.length_a   1.000
_cell.length_b   1.000
_cell.length_c   1.000
_cell.angle_alpha   90.00
_cell.angle_beta   90.00
_cell.angle_gamma   90.00
#
_symmetry.space_group_name_H-M   'P 1'
#
loop_
_entity.id
_entity.type
_entity.pdbx_description
1 polymer ?
#
loop_
_entity_poly.entity_id
_entity_poly.type
_entity_poly.pdbx_seq_one_letter_code
_entity_poly.pdbx_strand_id
1 'polypeptide(L)'
;MTYGKKDLPYPYSQDFSGIVTRVKGVRESTRAALVNSLKVASYLKAGANLVERNLGAPKEVAPRSDGRKEYWSGLNFLSERALSREVAELEPPFLRQRGTGPYRSTWASHDDYLNDLLAFLFHGMNYDPQYGAELETRGDWLVDDDSFVDAVHRAAFHEILAVCRMPLFRLQLVVCATADRNDGIHDAIANNYAGALQPWMKVYEQTIAARGFRLRQGITLEQFTNILAAMTEGFVIRHLGDPAAGVLGDGATDNLAGMAILAMMNSYLEPVDEPPGPTLRELFEGAAQPIEHGE
;
A
#
# COMPACT_ATOMS: atom_id res chain seq x y z
N MET A 1 8.27 -31.14 -19.12
CA MET A 1 8.80 -30.91 -17.76
C MET A 1 7.61 -30.80 -16.81
N THR A 2 7.69 -31.40 -15.63
CA THR A 2 6.65 -31.28 -14.60
C THR A 2 7.07 -30.17 -13.65
N TYR A 3 6.40 -29.02 -13.70
CA TYR A 3 6.68 -27.90 -12.80
C TYR A 3 6.06 -28.14 -11.42
N GLY A 4 6.79 -27.79 -10.37
CA GLY A 4 6.32 -27.72 -8.99
C GLY A 4 6.22 -26.28 -8.50
N LYS A 5 5.63 -26.08 -7.31
CA LYS A 5 5.49 -24.75 -6.69
C LYS A 5 6.83 -24.00 -6.55
N LYS A 6 7.91 -24.73 -6.25
CA LYS A 6 9.27 -24.17 -6.14
C LYS A 6 9.82 -23.58 -7.45
N ASP A 7 9.26 -23.97 -8.59
CA ASP A 7 9.68 -23.48 -9.90
C ASP A 7 8.96 -22.18 -10.30
N LEU A 8 8.00 -21.73 -9.48
CA LEU A 8 7.28 -20.47 -9.71
C LEU A 8 8.17 -19.25 -9.41
N PRO A 9 7.92 -18.11 -10.07
CA PRO A 9 8.58 -16.86 -9.70
C PRO A 9 8.17 -16.43 -8.30
N TYR A 10 9.02 -15.65 -7.63
CA TYR A 10 8.64 -14.92 -6.42
C TYR A 10 7.45 -13.99 -6.72
N PRO A 11 6.48 -13.82 -5.80
CA PRO A 11 6.36 -14.47 -4.49
C PRO A 11 5.62 -15.81 -4.51
N TYR A 12 5.23 -16.31 -5.69
CA TYR A 12 4.38 -17.49 -5.83
C TYR A 12 5.06 -18.81 -5.41
N SER A 13 6.38 -18.84 -5.32
CA SER A 13 7.16 -19.95 -4.79
C SER A 13 7.20 -20.04 -3.27
N GLN A 14 6.75 -19.00 -2.55
CA GLN A 14 6.84 -18.92 -1.08
C GLN A 14 5.79 -19.78 -0.37
N ASP A 15 6.00 -20.09 0.91
CA ASP A 15 4.99 -20.79 1.73
C ASP A 15 3.80 -19.88 2.02
N PHE A 16 2.58 -20.40 1.83
CA PHE A 16 1.33 -19.68 2.04
C PHE A 16 0.58 -20.11 3.32
N SER A 17 1.11 -21.04 4.13
CA SER A 17 0.38 -21.67 5.24
C SER A 17 -0.10 -20.70 6.34
N GLY A 18 0.49 -19.52 6.45
CA GLY A 18 0.05 -18.44 7.35
C GLY A 18 -0.77 -17.33 6.69
N ILE A 19 -1.04 -17.44 5.39
CA ILE A 19 -1.65 -16.38 4.57
C ILE A 19 -2.98 -16.86 3.99
N VAL A 20 -2.95 -18.04 3.35
CA VAL A 20 -4.10 -18.67 2.71
C VAL A 20 -4.65 -19.72 3.66
N THR A 21 -5.82 -19.46 4.22
CA THR A 21 -6.35 -20.24 5.35
C THR A 21 -7.72 -20.86 5.07
N ARG A 22 -8.43 -20.41 4.03
CA ARG A 22 -9.84 -20.77 3.76
C ARG A 22 -10.04 -21.83 2.67
N VAL A 23 -9.01 -22.62 2.35
CA VAL A 23 -9.13 -23.76 1.42
C VAL A 23 -9.81 -24.98 2.06
N LYS A 24 -10.45 -25.83 1.25
CA LYS A 24 -11.23 -27.05 1.63
C LYS A 24 -10.41 -28.23 2.19
N GLY A 25 -9.42 -27.99 3.04
CA GLY A 25 -8.65 -29.04 3.70
C GLY A 25 -9.31 -29.50 5.02
N VAL A 26 -9.85 -30.72 5.06
CA VAL A 26 -10.46 -31.30 6.27
C VAL A 26 -9.41 -31.59 7.35
N ARG A 27 -8.24 -32.09 6.97
CA ARG A 27 -7.09 -32.31 7.85
C ARG A 27 -6.05 -31.22 7.64
N GLU A 28 -5.35 -30.84 8.70
CA GLU A 28 -4.30 -29.81 8.67
C GLU A 28 -3.19 -30.12 7.65
N SER A 29 -2.70 -31.36 7.61
CA SER A 29 -1.66 -31.79 6.65
C SER A 29 -2.14 -31.71 5.19
N THR A 30 -3.40 -32.06 4.93
CA THR A 30 -4.02 -31.94 3.59
C THR A 30 -4.24 -30.48 3.22
N ARG A 31 -4.60 -29.63 4.20
CA ARG A 31 -4.73 -28.18 4.00
C ARG A 31 -3.38 -27.56 3.64
N ALA A 32 -2.33 -27.84 4.41
CA ALA A 32 -0.98 -27.33 4.17
C ALA A 32 -0.46 -27.71 2.77
N ALA A 33 -0.68 -28.97 2.35
CA ALA A 33 -0.33 -29.42 1.01
C ALA A 33 -1.13 -28.72 -0.10
N LEU A 34 -2.43 -28.47 0.14
CA LEU A 34 -3.29 -27.79 -0.82
C LEU A 34 -2.94 -26.31 -0.95
N VAL A 35 -2.74 -25.61 0.17
CA VAL A 35 -2.30 -24.21 0.24
C VAL A 35 -0.99 -24.01 -0.52
N ASN A 36 -0.06 -24.97 -0.40
CA ASN A 36 1.22 -24.97 -1.11
C ASN A 36 1.21 -25.70 -2.45
N SER A 37 0.05 -25.82 -3.08
CA SER A 37 -0.05 -26.41 -4.42
C SER A 37 0.15 -25.39 -5.54
N LEU A 38 0.62 -25.87 -6.69
CA LEU A 38 0.70 -25.10 -7.94
C LEU A 38 -0.67 -24.52 -8.33
N LYS A 39 -1.75 -25.25 -8.00
CA LYS A 39 -3.13 -24.85 -8.25
C LYS A 39 -3.49 -23.57 -7.49
N VAL A 40 -3.27 -23.52 -6.17
CA VAL A 40 -3.57 -22.33 -5.36
C VAL A 40 -2.76 -21.13 -5.86
N ALA A 41 -1.45 -21.31 -6.08
CA ALA A 41 -0.60 -20.24 -6.59
C ALA A 41 -1.07 -19.68 -7.95
N SER A 42 -1.58 -20.54 -8.84
CA SER A 42 -2.09 -20.13 -10.15
C SER A 42 -3.38 -19.32 -10.05
N TYR A 43 -4.29 -19.68 -9.15
CA TYR A 43 -5.51 -18.89 -8.90
C TYR A 43 -5.21 -17.55 -8.22
N LEU A 44 -4.20 -17.49 -7.33
CA LEU A 44 -3.73 -16.22 -6.76
C LEU A 44 -3.09 -15.33 -7.83
N LYS A 45 -2.26 -15.91 -8.71
CA LYS A 45 -1.66 -15.20 -9.85
C LYS A 45 -2.72 -14.64 -10.80
N ALA A 46 -3.75 -15.43 -11.10
CA ALA A 46 -4.88 -14.97 -11.91
C ALA A 46 -5.63 -13.80 -11.24
N GLY A 47 -5.89 -13.87 -9.94
CA GLY A 47 -6.47 -12.76 -9.18
C GLY A 47 -5.61 -11.51 -9.23
N ALA A 48 -4.30 -11.64 -9.00
CA ALA A 48 -3.34 -10.54 -9.08
C ALA A 48 -3.30 -9.89 -10.47
N ASN A 49 -3.26 -10.69 -11.54
CA ASN A 49 -3.31 -10.18 -12.92
C ASN A 49 -4.58 -9.39 -13.20
N LEU A 50 -5.73 -9.85 -12.68
CA LEU A 50 -7.00 -9.17 -12.86
C LEU A 50 -7.05 -7.86 -12.07
N VAL A 51 -6.50 -7.83 -10.85
CA VAL A 51 -6.33 -6.59 -10.08
C VAL A 51 -5.44 -5.60 -10.83
N GLU A 52 -4.28 -6.02 -11.30
CA GLU A 52 -3.34 -5.19 -12.07
C GLU A 52 -4.03 -4.60 -13.31
N ARG A 53 -4.71 -5.44 -14.10
CA ARG A 53 -5.35 -5.02 -15.34
C ARG A 53 -6.49 -4.01 -15.14
N ASN A 54 -7.22 -4.11 -14.03
CA ASN A 54 -8.43 -3.31 -13.80
C ASN A 54 -8.20 -2.11 -12.88
N LEU A 55 -7.19 -2.17 -11.99
CA LEU A 55 -6.91 -1.15 -10.98
C LEU A 55 -5.51 -0.53 -11.12
N GLY A 56 -4.63 -1.06 -11.98
CA GLY A 56 -3.38 -0.39 -12.32
C GLY A 56 -3.65 0.90 -13.07
N ALA A 57 -2.68 1.83 -13.11
CA ALA A 57 -2.81 3.06 -13.88
C ALA A 57 -2.81 2.75 -15.40
N PRO A 58 -3.96 2.84 -16.10
CA PRO A 58 -3.97 2.58 -17.53
C PRO A 58 -3.30 3.74 -18.26
N LYS A 59 -2.50 3.45 -19.29
CA LYS A 59 -1.91 4.51 -20.13
C LYS A 59 -2.98 5.36 -20.82
N GLU A 60 -4.12 4.76 -21.17
CA GLU A 60 -5.32 5.44 -21.66
C GLU A 60 -6.50 4.44 -21.61
N VAL A 61 -7.64 4.81 -21.02
CA VAL A 61 -8.88 4.03 -21.18
C VAL A 61 -9.56 4.50 -22.44
N ALA A 62 -9.49 3.69 -23.50
CA ALA A 62 -10.12 4.00 -24.77
C ALA A 62 -11.63 4.22 -24.57
N PRO A 63 -12.19 5.35 -25.00
CA PRO A 63 -13.62 5.55 -24.98
C PRO A 63 -14.29 4.56 -25.94
N ARG A 64 -15.53 4.20 -25.65
CA ARG A 64 -16.41 3.52 -26.59
C ARG A 64 -16.65 4.42 -27.80
N SER A 65 -17.26 3.84 -28.83
CA SER A 65 -17.63 4.55 -30.06
C SER A 65 -18.53 5.77 -29.85
N ASP A 66 -19.20 5.88 -28.71
CA ASP A 66 -20.02 7.03 -28.31
C ASP A 66 -19.25 8.10 -27.50
N GLY A 67 -17.92 7.96 -27.39
CA GLY A 67 -17.04 8.85 -26.64
C GLY A 67 -17.06 8.62 -25.12
N ARG A 68 -17.87 7.69 -24.60
CA ARG A 68 -17.95 7.41 -23.16
C ARG A 68 -16.99 6.29 -22.78
N LYS A 69 -16.34 6.44 -21.64
CA LYS A 69 -15.59 5.32 -21.04
C LYS A 69 -16.58 4.27 -20.52
N GLU A 70 -16.20 3.00 -20.61
CA GLU A 70 -17.00 1.94 -20.01
C GLU A 70 -17.09 2.15 -18.50
N TYR A 71 -18.30 2.02 -17.95
CA TYR A 71 -18.52 2.18 -16.52
C TYR A 71 -17.89 1.00 -15.77
N TRP A 72 -17.09 1.31 -14.75
CA TRP A 72 -16.49 0.29 -13.89
C TRP A 72 -17.53 -0.24 -12.89
N SER A 73 -17.88 -1.52 -13.01
CA SER A 73 -18.95 -2.15 -12.23
C SER A 73 -18.48 -2.71 -10.87
N GLY A 74 -17.48 -2.13 -10.21
CA GLY A 74 -16.96 -2.72 -8.98
C GLY A 74 -15.97 -3.86 -9.20
N LEU A 75 -15.88 -4.75 -8.21
CA LEU A 75 -15.02 -5.94 -8.23
C LEU A 75 -15.54 -7.10 -9.09
N ASN A 76 -16.52 -6.88 -9.98
CA ASN A 76 -17.06 -7.93 -10.86
C ASN A 76 -16.00 -8.58 -11.77
N PHE A 77 -14.88 -7.89 -12.00
CA PHE A 77 -13.74 -8.45 -12.73
C PHE A 77 -13.05 -9.61 -11.98
N LEU A 78 -13.29 -9.79 -10.68
CA LEU A 78 -12.81 -10.92 -9.87
C LEU A 78 -13.77 -12.11 -9.82
N SER A 79 -14.82 -12.14 -10.64
CA SER A 79 -15.76 -13.28 -10.65
C SER A 79 -15.09 -14.64 -10.92
N GLU A 80 -15.68 -15.72 -10.40
CA GLU A 80 -15.27 -17.11 -10.66
C GLU A 80 -15.04 -17.39 -12.17
N ARG A 81 -15.90 -16.84 -13.03
CA ARG A 81 -15.79 -16.96 -14.49
C ARG A 81 -14.56 -16.23 -15.02
N ALA A 82 -14.31 -15.00 -14.57
CA ALA A 82 -13.15 -14.23 -15.00
C ALA A 82 -11.84 -14.91 -14.58
N LEU A 83 -11.78 -15.39 -13.34
CA LEU A 83 -10.65 -16.15 -12.80
C LEU A 83 -10.38 -17.43 -13.58
N SER A 84 -11.42 -18.22 -13.87
CA SER A 84 -11.26 -19.47 -14.60
C SER A 84 -10.76 -19.25 -16.04
N ARG A 85 -11.14 -18.14 -16.68
CA ARG A 85 -10.56 -17.75 -17.98
C ARG A 85 -9.11 -17.33 -17.84
N GLU A 86 -8.79 -16.51 -16.85
CA GLU A 86 -7.41 -16.04 -16.64
C GLU A 86 -6.47 -17.21 -16.36
N VAL A 87 -6.87 -18.18 -15.51
CA VAL A 87 -6.11 -19.41 -15.23
C VAL A 87 -5.91 -20.27 -16.49
N ALA A 88 -6.88 -20.31 -17.40
CA ALA A 88 -6.76 -21.07 -18.64
C ALA A 88 -5.67 -20.53 -19.58
N GLU A 89 -5.34 -19.24 -19.45
CA GLU A 89 -4.38 -18.52 -20.30
C GLU A 89 -3.02 -18.26 -19.62
N LEU A 90 -2.82 -18.68 -18.36
CA LEU A 90 -1.54 -18.47 -17.66
C LEU A 90 -0.37 -19.16 -18.35
N GLU A 91 0.76 -18.49 -18.50
CA GLU A 91 1.98 -19.11 -19.04
C GLU A 91 2.66 -20.07 -18.02
N PRO A 92 3.37 -21.11 -18.50
CA PRO A 92 4.26 -21.89 -17.64
C PRO A 92 5.24 -20.97 -16.88
N PRO A 93 5.63 -21.31 -15.64
CA PRO A 93 5.41 -22.57 -14.93
C PRO A 93 4.05 -22.67 -14.20
N PHE A 94 3.16 -21.67 -14.33
CA PHE A 94 1.83 -21.73 -13.71
C PHE A 94 0.95 -22.80 -14.36
N LEU A 95 -0.02 -23.28 -13.58
CA LEU A 95 -0.95 -24.31 -14.01
C LEU A 95 -2.04 -23.73 -14.90
N ARG A 96 -2.14 -24.22 -16.13
CA ARG A 96 -3.28 -23.99 -17.02
C ARG A 96 -4.40 -24.97 -16.73
N GLN A 97 -5.56 -24.46 -16.35
CA GLN A 97 -6.76 -25.27 -16.14
C GLN A 97 -7.99 -24.58 -16.71
N ARG A 98 -8.82 -25.36 -17.41
CA ARG A 98 -10.10 -24.89 -17.97
C ARG A 98 -11.26 -25.28 -17.08
N GLY A 99 -12.27 -24.41 -17.04
CA GLY A 99 -13.51 -24.61 -16.30
C GLY A 99 -13.40 -24.30 -14.81
N THR A 100 -14.55 -24.37 -14.13
CA THR A 100 -14.70 -23.94 -12.73
C THR A 100 -14.56 -25.07 -11.70
N GLY A 101 -14.56 -26.33 -12.14
CA GLY A 101 -14.45 -27.50 -11.26
C GLY A 101 -13.23 -27.46 -10.33
N PRO A 102 -12.00 -27.18 -10.83
CA PRO A 102 -10.81 -27.09 -10.00
C PRO A 102 -10.87 -25.97 -8.96
N TYR A 103 -11.46 -24.83 -9.32
CA TYR A 103 -11.72 -23.72 -8.40
C TYR A 103 -12.63 -24.16 -7.24
N ARG A 104 -13.79 -24.76 -7.55
CA ARG A 104 -14.78 -25.24 -6.57
C ARG A 104 -14.26 -26.38 -5.70
N SER A 105 -13.27 -27.14 -6.17
CA SER A 105 -12.60 -28.16 -5.37
C SER A 105 -11.61 -27.58 -4.34
N THR A 106 -11.25 -26.30 -4.47
CA THR A 106 -10.22 -25.64 -3.66
C THR A 106 -10.84 -24.78 -2.57
N TRP A 107 -11.84 -23.96 -2.90
CA TRP A 107 -12.56 -23.09 -1.95
C TRP A 107 -14.03 -23.50 -1.80
N ALA A 108 -14.64 -23.22 -0.65
CA ALA A 108 -16.06 -23.50 -0.37
C ALA A 108 -17.00 -22.50 -0.97
N SER A 109 -16.66 -21.23 -0.87
CA SER A 109 -17.38 -20.14 -1.49
C SER A 109 -16.45 -19.28 -2.35
N HIS A 110 -17.05 -18.32 -3.07
CA HIS A 110 -16.25 -17.28 -3.71
C HIS A 110 -15.63 -16.32 -2.69
N ASP A 111 -16.34 -16.06 -1.60
CA ASP A 111 -15.87 -15.20 -0.52
C ASP A 111 -14.62 -15.77 0.16
N ASP A 112 -14.54 -17.09 0.35
CA ASP A 112 -13.33 -17.75 0.88
C ASP A 112 -12.10 -17.49 0.01
N TYR A 113 -12.28 -17.57 -1.32
CA TYR A 113 -11.21 -17.26 -2.27
C TYR A 113 -10.84 -15.78 -2.21
N LEU A 114 -11.82 -14.87 -2.19
CA LEU A 114 -11.55 -13.43 -2.15
C LEU A 114 -10.80 -13.05 -0.88
N ASN A 115 -11.15 -13.63 0.27
CA ASN A 115 -10.43 -13.42 1.52
C ASN A 115 -8.98 -13.93 1.46
N ASP A 116 -8.76 -15.14 0.95
CA ASP A 116 -7.40 -15.68 0.75
C ASP A 116 -6.60 -14.84 -0.27
N LEU A 117 -7.26 -14.33 -1.32
CA LEU A 117 -6.64 -13.45 -2.31
C LEU A 117 -6.22 -12.12 -1.68
N LEU A 118 -7.10 -11.48 -0.90
CA LEU A 118 -6.79 -10.21 -0.24
C LEU A 118 -5.69 -10.37 0.80
N ALA A 119 -5.75 -11.43 1.62
CA ALA A 119 -4.69 -11.76 2.56
C ALA A 119 -3.35 -11.98 1.85
N PHE A 120 -3.36 -12.65 0.70
CA PHE A 120 -2.17 -12.80 -0.13
C PHE A 120 -1.69 -11.45 -0.68
N LEU A 121 -2.53 -10.72 -1.42
CA LEU A 121 -2.14 -9.48 -2.11
C LEU A 121 -1.61 -8.41 -1.14
N PHE A 122 -2.17 -8.31 0.06
CA PHE A 122 -1.76 -7.35 1.09
C PHE A 122 -0.63 -7.86 2.01
N HIS A 123 -0.13 -9.08 1.79
CA HIS A 123 1.01 -9.57 2.53
C HIS A 123 2.30 -8.85 2.12
N GLY A 124 3.19 -8.58 3.08
CA GLY A 124 4.46 -7.87 2.85
C GLY A 124 5.33 -8.41 1.71
N MET A 125 5.23 -9.70 1.40
CA MET A 125 5.98 -10.35 0.29
C MET A 125 5.52 -9.92 -1.11
N ASN A 126 4.33 -9.33 -1.23
CA ASN A 126 3.76 -8.88 -2.50
C ASN A 126 4.03 -7.40 -2.78
N TYR A 127 4.78 -6.71 -1.90
CA TYR A 127 5.22 -5.35 -2.18
C TYR A 127 6.14 -5.34 -3.41
N ASP A 128 5.89 -4.36 -4.28
CA ASP A 128 6.65 -4.18 -5.52
C ASP A 128 8.13 -3.92 -5.19
N PRO A 129 9.07 -4.76 -5.67
CA PRO A 129 10.50 -4.51 -5.49
C PRO A 129 10.95 -3.15 -6.04
N GLN A 130 10.30 -2.63 -7.08
CA GLN A 130 10.59 -1.30 -7.63
C GLN A 130 10.21 -0.21 -6.62
N TYR A 131 9.05 -0.33 -5.97
CA TYR A 131 8.66 0.59 -4.90
C TYR A 131 9.67 0.57 -3.75
N GLY A 132 10.22 -0.61 -3.41
CA GLY A 132 11.29 -0.75 -2.42
C GLY A 132 12.57 0.01 -2.81
N ALA A 133 13.03 -0.13 -4.07
CA ALA A 133 14.21 0.59 -4.57
C ALA A 133 13.98 2.11 -4.66
N GLU A 134 12.78 2.53 -5.06
CA GLU A 134 12.37 3.93 -5.06
C GLU A 134 12.28 4.49 -3.63
N LEU A 135 11.88 3.68 -2.64
CA LEU A 135 11.88 4.06 -1.23
C LEU A 135 13.29 4.32 -0.71
N GLU A 136 14.25 3.44 -1.01
CA GLU A 136 15.67 3.66 -0.67
C GLU A 136 16.19 4.96 -1.29
N THR A 137 15.94 5.17 -2.58
CA THR A 137 16.31 6.41 -3.29
C THR A 137 15.74 7.67 -2.62
N ARG A 138 14.49 7.62 -2.18
CA ARG A 138 13.85 8.74 -1.45
C ARG A 138 14.45 8.94 -0.06
N GLY A 139 14.83 7.85 0.61
CA GLY A 139 15.55 7.89 1.87
C GLY A 139 16.89 8.60 1.73
N ASP A 140 17.67 8.25 0.70
CA ASP A 140 18.95 8.89 0.41
C ASP A 140 18.79 10.41 0.21
N TRP A 141 17.77 10.85 -0.52
CA TRP A 141 17.49 12.29 -0.68
C TRP A 141 17.25 12.98 0.66
N LEU A 142 16.42 12.38 1.52
CA LEU A 142 16.08 12.93 2.82
C LEU A 142 17.29 13.03 3.74
N VAL A 143 18.25 12.10 3.64
CA VAL A 143 19.47 12.07 4.45
C VAL A 143 20.56 12.98 3.89
N ASP A 144 20.87 12.86 2.60
CA ASP A 144 22.13 13.35 2.02
C ASP A 144 22.02 14.67 1.26
N ASP A 145 20.83 15.09 0.82
CA ASP A 145 20.70 16.33 0.04
C ASP A 145 21.12 17.57 0.85
N ASP A 146 21.71 18.58 0.20
CA ASP A 146 22.08 19.83 0.86
C ASP A 146 20.86 20.57 1.45
N SER A 147 19.75 20.60 0.71
CA SER A 147 18.51 21.27 1.10
C SER A 147 17.47 20.25 1.56
N PHE A 148 17.27 20.18 2.89
CA PHE A 148 16.29 19.26 3.46
C PHE A 148 14.85 19.60 3.04
N VAL A 149 14.54 20.88 2.86
CA VAL A 149 13.24 21.36 2.40
C VAL A 149 12.94 20.82 1.00
N ASP A 150 13.89 20.97 0.07
CA ASP A 150 13.71 20.48 -1.31
C ASP A 150 13.63 18.95 -1.35
N ALA A 151 14.42 18.26 -0.50
CA ALA A 151 14.35 16.82 -0.36
C ALA A 151 12.96 16.34 0.08
N VAL A 152 12.34 17.02 1.05
CA VAL A 152 10.98 16.72 1.54
C VAL A 152 9.94 16.91 0.43
N HIS A 153 9.98 18.04 -0.29
CA HIS A 153 9.05 18.29 -1.41
C HIS A 153 9.20 17.23 -2.51
N ARG A 154 10.44 16.89 -2.86
CA ARG A 154 10.74 15.88 -3.89
C ARG A 154 10.30 14.49 -3.46
N ALA A 155 10.62 14.06 -2.24
CA ALA A 155 10.23 12.76 -1.72
C ALA A 155 8.70 12.61 -1.67
N ALA A 156 8.00 13.64 -1.18
CA ALA A 156 6.54 13.67 -1.12
C ALA A 156 5.89 13.56 -2.51
N PHE A 157 6.41 14.33 -3.48
CA PHE A 157 5.93 14.30 -4.86
C PHE A 157 6.06 12.90 -5.47
N HIS A 158 7.24 12.29 -5.35
CA HIS A 158 7.49 10.97 -5.90
C HIS A 158 6.73 9.86 -5.17
N GLU A 159 6.55 9.96 -3.85
CA GLU A 159 5.73 9.03 -3.08
C GLU A 159 4.27 9.05 -3.50
N ILE A 160 3.66 10.24 -3.60
CA ILE A 160 2.27 10.35 -4.02
C ILE A 160 2.08 9.77 -5.43
N LEU A 161 2.98 10.08 -6.37
CA LEU A 161 2.91 9.52 -7.73
C LEU A 161 3.10 8.01 -7.76
N ALA A 162 4.01 7.46 -6.95
CA ALA A 162 4.23 6.02 -6.86
C ALA A 162 2.98 5.31 -6.34
N VAL A 163 2.43 5.77 -5.21
CA VAL A 163 1.21 5.20 -4.61
C VAL A 163 0.01 5.34 -5.55
N CYS A 164 -0.12 6.48 -6.24
CA CYS A 164 -1.16 6.66 -7.26
C CYS A 164 -1.05 5.65 -8.41
N ARG A 165 0.10 5.04 -8.68
CA ARG A 165 0.22 4.01 -9.72
C ARG A 165 -0.10 2.61 -9.22
N MET A 166 -0.04 2.38 -7.91
CA MET A 166 -0.23 1.06 -7.32
C MET A 166 -1.69 0.58 -7.43
N PRO A 167 -1.95 -0.55 -8.11
CA PRO A 167 -3.28 -1.16 -8.13
C PRO A 167 -3.74 -1.58 -6.73
N LEU A 168 -2.81 -2.04 -5.89
CA LEU A 168 -3.11 -2.48 -4.52
C LEU A 168 -3.63 -1.34 -3.65
N PHE A 169 -3.14 -0.11 -3.83
CA PHE A 169 -3.68 1.05 -3.11
C PHE A 169 -5.15 1.30 -3.49
N ARG A 170 -5.49 1.26 -4.78
CA ARG A 170 -6.89 1.41 -5.22
C ARG A 170 -7.77 0.26 -4.74
N LEU A 171 -7.25 -0.98 -4.74
CA LEU A 171 -7.95 -2.13 -4.18
C LEU A 171 -8.22 -1.91 -2.69
N GLN A 172 -7.22 -1.45 -1.92
CA GLN A 172 -7.37 -1.12 -0.51
C GLN A 172 -8.49 -0.10 -0.31
N LEU A 173 -8.57 0.98 -1.09
CA LEU A 173 -9.67 1.95 -0.97
C LEU A 173 -11.06 1.31 -1.15
N VAL A 174 -11.22 0.44 -2.16
CA VAL A 174 -12.50 -0.26 -2.42
C VAL A 174 -12.85 -1.21 -1.28
N VAL A 175 -11.86 -1.95 -0.79
CA VAL A 175 -12.00 -2.95 0.26
C VAL A 175 -12.28 -2.27 1.61
N CYS A 176 -11.56 -1.20 1.96
CA CYS A 176 -11.81 -0.37 3.14
C CYS A 176 -13.25 0.15 3.20
N ALA A 177 -13.79 0.62 2.07
CA ALA A 177 -15.16 1.13 1.98
C ALA A 177 -16.23 0.05 2.26
N THR A 178 -15.85 -1.22 2.28
CA THR A 178 -16.74 -2.37 2.52
C THR A 178 -16.26 -3.28 3.65
N ALA A 179 -15.30 -2.84 4.47
CA ALA A 179 -14.62 -3.66 5.46
C ALA A 179 -15.60 -4.30 6.46
N ASP A 180 -16.58 -3.55 6.95
CA ASP A 180 -17.61 -4.03 7.89
C ASP A 180 -18.47 -5.19 7.36
N ARG A 181 -18.42 -5.46 6.05
CA ARG A 181 -19.19 -6.52 5.40
C ARG A 181 -18.40 -7.81 5.20
N ASN A 182 -17.12 -7.86 5.53
CA ASN A 182 -16.28 -9.02 5.27
C ASN A 182 -15.35 -9.33 6.44
N ASP A 183 -15.40 -10.58 6.89
CA ASP A 183 -14.53 -11.06 7.96
C ASP A 183 -13.06 -11.09 7.51
N GLY A 184 -12.16 -10.52 8.31
CA GLY A 184 -10.71 -10.58 8.07
C GLY A 184 -10.15 -9.51 7.12
N ILE A 185 -10.99 -8.63 6.54
CA ILE A 185 -10.49 -7.46 5.79
C ILE A 185 -9.67 -6.53 6.68
N HIS A 186 -10.14 -6.26 7.90
CA HIS A 186 -9.43 -5.39 8.84
C HIS A 186 -8.02 -5.91 9.15
N ASP A 187 -7.89 -7.23 9.38
CA ASP A 187 -6.59 -7.85 9.63
C ASP A 187 -5.68 -7.79 8.40
N ALA A 188 -6.23 -8.01 7.20
CA ALA A 188 -5.48 -7.90 5.96
C ALA A 188 -4.96 -6.48 5.72
N ILE A 189 -5.78 -5.46 5.98
CA ILE A 189 -5.38 -4.04 5.89
C ILE A 189 -4.34 -3.70 6.96
N ALA A 190 -4.55 -4.13 8.21
CA ALA A 190 -3.61 -3.88 9.30
C ALA A 190 -2.23 -4.51 9.01
N ASN A 191 -2.22 -5.74 8.48
CA ASN A 191 -0.99 -6.40 8.03
C ASN A 191 -0.32 -5.64 6.87
N ASN A 192 -1.11 -5.07 5.96
CA ASN A 192 -0.58 -4.25 4.88
C ASN A 192 0.16 -3.02 5.42
N TYR A 193 -0.47 -2.27 6.32
CA TYR A 193 0.14 -1.09 6.96
C TYR A 193 1.39 -1.47 7.75
N ALA A 194 1.34 -2.56 8.52
CA ALA A 194 2.52 -3.04 9.24
C ALA A 194 3.69 -3.33 8.28
N GLY A 195 3.41 -3.96 7.13
CA GLY A 195 4.42 -4.21 6.09
C GLY A 195 4.96 -2.94 5.43
N ALA A 196 4.09 -1.98 5.10
CA ALA A 196 4.45 -0.72 4.43
C ALA A 196 5.22 0.24 5.34
N LEU A 197 4.83 0.38 6.60
CA LEU A 197 5.34 1.43 7.48
C LEU A 197 6.70 1.10 8.09
N GLN A 198 7.02 -0.20 8.27
CA GLN A 198 8.29 -0.61 8.89
C GLN A 198 9.53 -0.12 8.13
N PRO A 199 9.62 -0.22 6.78
CA PRO A 199 10.71 0.39 6.02
C PRO A 199 10.79 1.92 6.21
N TRP A 200 9.65 2.60 6.18
CA TRP A 200 9.58 4.06 6.36
C TRP A 200 10.02 4.51 7.74
N MET A 201 9.69 3.77 8.81
CA MET A 201 10.17 4.08 10.17
C MET A 201 11.69 4.15 10.22
N LYS A 202 12.40 3.24 9.54
CA LYS A 202 13.87 3.24 9.48
C LYS A 202 14.40 4.46 8.74
N VAL A 203 13.79 4.81 7.60
CA VAL A 203 14.15 6.02 6.84
C VAL A 203 13.97 7.27 7.69
N TYR A 204 12.85 7.39 8.41
CA TYR A 204 12.58 8.54 9.26
C TYR A 204 13.52 8.62 10.45
N GLU A 205 13.83 7.50 11.10
CA GLU A 205 14.82 7.46 12.19
C GLU A 205 16.19 7.95 11.72
N GLN A 206 16.66 7.44 10.57
CA GLN A 206 17.94 7.85 9.97
C GLN A 206 17.92 9.32 9.56
N THR A 207 16.85 9.77 8.90
CA THR A 207 16.67 11.17 8.46
C THR A 207 16.70 12.13 9.64
N ILE A 208 15.93 11.84 10.69
CA ILE A 208 15.83 12.69 11.88
C ILE A 208 17.22 12.83 12.52
N ALA A 209 17.94 11.72 12.69
CA ALA A 209 19.27 11.72 13.29
C ALA A 209 20.31 12.46 12.42
N ALA A 210 20.36 12.17 11.11
CA ALA A 210 21.32 12.76 10.19
C ALA A 210 21.15 14.29 10.04
N ARG A 211 19.91 14.77 10.17
CA ARG A 211 19.58 16.19 10.09
C ARG A 211 19.69 16.95 11.42
N GLY A 212 20.18 16.30 12.49
CA GLY A 212 20.39 16.95 13.79
C GLY A 212 19.09 17.24 14.54
N PHE A 213 18.05 16.44 14.32
CA PHE A 213 16.77 16.56 15.01
C PHE A 213 16.54 15.40 15.98
N ARG A 214 15.59 15.61 16.89
CA ARG A 214 14.94 14.56 17.67
C ARG A 214 13.42 14.78 17.66
N LEU A 215 12.68 13.72 17.95
CA LEU A 215 11.23 13.83 18.17
C LEU A 215 10.98 14.64 19.46
N ARG A 216 10.01 15.56 19.39
CA ARG A 216 9.52 16.32 20.54
C ARG A 216 8.97 15.36 21.61
N GLN A 217 9.11 15.74 22.88
CA GLN A 217 8.61 14.94 23.99
C GLN A 217 7.14 14.56 23.83
N GLY A 218 6.83 13.27 24.06
CA GLY A 218 5.49 12.71 23.95
C GLY A 218 5.12 12.20 22.56
N ILE A 219 5.99 12.36 21.56
CA ILE A 219 5.79 11.85 20.20
C ILE A 219 6.70 10.64 19.98
N THR A 220 6.11 9.50 19.63
CA THR A 220 6.87 8.30 19.24
C THR A 220 7.13 8.28 17.73
N LEU A 221 8.16 7.57 17.30
CA LEU A 221 8.45 7.36 15.87
C LEU A 221 7.28 6.68 15.15
N GLU A 222 6.60 5.76 15.83
CA GLU A 222 5.40 5.09 15.31
C GLU A 222 4.25 6.08 15.09
N GLN A 223 3.99 6.98 16.05
CA GLN A 223 2.95 8.02 15.91
C GLN A 223 3.29 8.99 14.78
N PHE A 224 4.54 9.45 14.71
CA PHE A 224 5.04 10.31 13.63
C PHE A 224 4.80 9.64 12.27
N THR A 225 5.19 8.36 12.14
CA THR A 225 5.06 7.60 10.90
C THR A 225 3.59 7.39 10.49
N ASN A 226 2.71 7.04 11.43
CA ASN A 226 1.28 6.85 11.15
C ASN A 226 0.59 8.15 10.73
N ILE A 227 0.91 9.28 11.37
CA ILE A 227 0.34 10.59 11.03
C ILE A 227 0.81 11.01 9.63
N LEU A 228 2.09 10.83 9.34
CA LEU A 228 2.66 11.12 8.02
C LEU A 228 2.03 10.25 6.92
N ALA A 229 1.81 8.97 7.19
CA ALA A 229 1.12 8.06 6.29
C ALA A 229 -0.33 8.51 6.03
N ALA A 230 -1.11 8.77 7.09
CA ALA A 230 -2.49 9.22 6.96
C ALA A 230 -2.61 10.53 6.16
N MET A 231 -1.69 11.47 6.39
CA MET A 231 -1.61 12.73 5.64
C MET A 231 -1.31 12.49 4.17
N THR A 232 -0.28 11.67 3.88
CA THR A 232 0.14 11.34 2.52
C THR A 232 -0.97 10.61 1.76
N GLU A 233 -1.63 9.63 2.38
CA GLU A 233 -2.78 8.93 1.79
C GLU A 233 -3.95 9.87 1.50
N GLY A 234 -4.20 10.86 2.36
CA GLY A 234 -5.18 11.92 2.10
C GLY A 234 -4.88 12.70 0.82
N PHE A 235 -3.61 13.05 0.60
CA PHE A 235 -3.17 13.70 -0.64
C PHE A 235 -3.26 12.77 -1.86
N VAL A 236 -2.93 11.48 -1.70
CA VAL A 236 -3.10 10.48 -2.76
C VAL A 236 -4.57 10.36 -3.16
N ILE A 237 -5.49 10.25 -2.21
CA ILE A 237 -6.94 10.17 -2.49
C ILE A 237 -7.42 11.44 -3.19
N ARG A 238 -7.00 12.62 -2.70
CA ARG A 238 -7.36 13.90 -3.33
C ARG A 238 -6.86 13.99 -4.76
N HIS A 239 -5.61 13.59 -5.01
CA HIS A 239 -5.00 13.59 -6.35
C HIS A 239 -5.65 12.56 -7.29
N LEU A 240 -5.99 11.37 -6.80
CA LEU A 240 -6.71 10.36 -7.59
C LEU A 240 -8.13 10.81 -7.98
N GLY A 241 -8.84 11.45 -7.05
CA GLY A 241 -10.21 11.92 -7.28
C GLY A 241 -10.31 13.19 -8.11
N ASP A 242 -9.32 14.07 -7.99
CA ASP A 242 -9.28 15.38 -8.65
C ASP A 242 -7.82 15.78 -8.96
N PRO A 243 -7.24 15.27 -10.06
CA PRO A 243 -5.87 15.60 -10.44
C PRO A 243 -5.65 17.11 -10.69
N ALA A 244 -6.72 17.86 -11.01
CA ALA A 244 -6.67 19.30 -11.25
C ALA A 244 -6.69 20.14 -9.96
N ALA A 245 -6.83 19.52 -8.78
CA ALA A 245 -6.83 20.19 -7.50
C ALA A 245 -5.50 20.88 -7.14
N GLY A 246 -4.43 20.65 -7.91
CA GLY A 246 -3.13 21.29 -7.68
C GLY A 246 -2.39 20.83 -6.43
N VAL A 247 -2.76 19.68 -5.84
CA VAL A 247 -2.11 19.14 -4.62
C VAL A 247 -0.59 18.96 -4.82
N LEU A 248 -0.18 18.50 -6.00
CA LEU A 248 1.23 18.33 -6.35
C LEU A 248 1.83 19.56 -7.06
N GLY A 249 1.03 20.59 -7.35
CA GLY A 249 1.46 21.71 -8.20
C GLY A 249 1.94 21.28 -9.59
N ASP A 250 2.84 22.07 -10.16
CA ASP A 250 3.42 21.86 -11.50
C ASP A 250 4.68 20.96 -11.48
N GLY A 251 5.17 20.53 -10.31
CA GLY A 251 6.41 19.79 -10.21
C GLY A 251 6.81 19.34 -8.81
N ALA A 252 8.03 18.84 -8.70
CA ALA A 252 8.57 18.25 -7.47
C ALA A 252 8.94 19.26 -6.36
N THR A 253 8.80 20.57 -6.61
CA THR A 253 9.13 21.65 -5.68
C THR A 253 7.87 22.39 -5.25
N ASP A 254 7.86 22.95 -4.04
CA ASP A 254 6.78 23.81 -3.50
C ASP A 254 5.35 23.22 -3.56
N ASN A 255 5.23 21.89 -3.57
CA ASN A 255 3.93 21.22 -3.56
C ASN A 255 3.27 21.22 -2.16
N LEU A 256 1.92 21.18 -2.14
CA LEU A 256 1.13 21.25 -0.90
C LEU A 256 1.42 20.09 0.05
N ALA A 257 1.73 18.91 -0.48
CA ALA A 257 2.10 17.76 0.33
C ALA A 257 3.40 18.01 1.09
N GLY A 258 4.47 18.44 0.42
CA GLY A 258 5.73 18.80 1.06
C GLY A 258 5.56 19.92 2.09
N MET A 259 4.74 20.93 1.79
CA MET A 259 4.43 22.01 2.76
C MET A 259 3.76 21.47 4.03
N ALA A 260 2.78 20.58 3.89
CA ALA A 260 2.10 19.98 5.05
C ALA A 260 3.05 19.10 5.88
N ILE A 261 3.95 18.37 5.20
CA ILE A 261 4.97 17.54 5.86
C ILE A 261 5.97 18.42 6.62
N LEU A 262 6.45 19.52 6.02
CA LEU A 262 7.34 20.46 6.69
C LEU A 262 6.68 21.12 7.90
N ALA A 263 5.40 21.51 7.81
CA ALA A 263 4.66 22.04 8.94
C ALA A 263 4.57 21.02 10.09
N MET A 264 4.28 19.76 9.78
CA MET A 264 4.26 18.66 10.76
C MET A 264 5.64 18.43 11.37
N MET A 265 6.70 18.35 10.55
CA MET A 265 8.07 18.17 11.03
C MET A 265 8.51 19.32 11.93
N ASN A 266 8.19 20.56 11.58
CA ASN A 266 8.46 21.73 12.42
C ASN A 266 7.75 21.64 13.78
N SER A 267 6.54 21.07 13.84
CA SER A 267 5.83 20.87 15.10
C SER A 267 6.35 19.66 15.90
N TYR A 268 6.81 18.61 15.24
CA TYR A 268 7.05 17.29 15.84
C TYR A 268 8.53 17.02 16.10
N LEU A 269 9.41 17.77 15.45
CA LEU A 269 10.85 17.69 15.60
C LEU A 269 11.36 18.93 16.35
N GLU A 270 12.50 18.75 17.01
CA GLU A 270 13.27 19.84 17.61
C GLU A 270 14.77 19.56 17.48
N PRO A 271 15.63 20.58 17.43
CA PRO A 271 17.08 20.39 17.30
C PRO A 271 17.66 19.60 18.48
N VAL A 272 18.62 18.72 18.21
CA VAL A 272 19.28 17.94 19.28
C VAL A 272 20.17 18.80 20.19
N ASP A 273 20.74 19.88 19.65
CA ASP A 273 21.67 20.77 20.33
C ASP A 273 20.98 21.76 21.29
N GLU A 274 19.64 21.82 21.24
CA GLU A 274 18.85 22.65 22.14
C GLU A 274 18.31 21.84 23.33
N PRO A 275 18.05 22.46 24.49
CA PRO A 275 17.33 21.80 25.59
C PRO A 275 15.96 21.29 25.12
N PRO A 276 15.43 20.18 25.69
CA PRO A 276 14.09 19.70 25.38
C PRO A 276 13.05 20.80 25.50
N GLY A 277 12.35 21.06 24.40
CA GLY A 277 11.29 22.04 24.36
C GLY A 277 10.02 21.52 25.04
N PRO A 278 9.00 22.38 25.19
CA PRO A 278 7.68 21.95 25.61
C PRO A 278 7.10 20.87 24.68
N THR A 279 6.20 20.07 25.23
CA THR A 279 5.37 19.13 24.47
C THR A 279 4.50 19.86 23.44
N LEU A 280 4.00 19.14 22.43
CA LEU A 280 3.12 19.72 21.41
C LEU A 280 1.86 20.36 22.02
N ARG A 281 1.33 19.75 23.08
CA ARG A 281 0.17 20.27 23.83
C ARG A 281 0.49 21.61 24.48
N GLU A 282 1.61 21.68 25.20
CA GLU A 282 2.03 22.91 25.88
C GLU A 282 2.33 24.04 24.90
N LEU A 283 2.91 23.74 23.72
CA LEU A 283 3.09 24.73 22.65
C LEU A 283 1.76 25.29 22.18
N PHE A 284 0.77 24.44 21.96
CA PHE A 284 -0.54 24.85 21.47
C PHE A 284 -1.33 25.65 22.52
N GLU A 285 -1.30 25.20 23.78
CA GLU A 285 -1.96 25.89 24.90
C GLU A 285 -1.27 27.21 25.24
N GLY A 286 0.06 27.28 25.13
CA GLY A 286 0.87 28.47 25.38
C GLY A 286 0.68 29.56 24.30
N ALA A 287 0.49 29.17 23.04
CA ALA A 287 0.22 30.13 21.94
C ALA A 287 -1.16 30.81 22.06
N ALA A 288 -2.07 30.26 22.86
CA ALA A 288 -3.42 30.78 23.06
C ALA A 288 -3.53 31.79 24.22
N GLN A 289 -2.47 32.02 25.00
CA GLN A 289 -2.50 33.03 26.06
C GLN A 289 -2.24 34.41 25.46
N PRO A 290 -3.17 35.39 25.62
CA PRO A 290 -2.95 36.73 25.12
C PRO A 290 -1.73 37.34 25.80
N ILE A 291 -0.87 37.97 24.98
CA ILE A 291 0.21 38.83 25.47
C ILE A 291 -0.48 39.91 26.30
N GLU A 292 -0.34 39.86 27.63
CA GLU A 292 -0.65 41.00 28.47
C GLU A 292 0.31 42.12 28.04
N HIS A 293 -0.18 43.03 27.20
CA HIS A 293 0.45 44.30 26.95
C HIS A 293 0.42 45.08 28.27
N GLY A 294 1.50 44.96 29.05
CA GLY A 294 1.74 45.81 30.20
C GLY A 294 1.90 47.26 29.74
N GLU A 295 1.04 48.13 30.29
CA GLU A 295 1.15 49.59 30.27
C GLU A 295 2.41 50.09 31.01
#